data_AF-A0A415I4Y6-F1
#
_entry.id   AF-A0A415I4Y6-F1
#
_cell.length_a   1.000
_cell.length_b   1.000
_cell.length_c   1.000
_cell.angle_alpha   90.00
_cell.angle_beta   90.00
_cell.angle_gamma   90.00
#
_symmetry.space_group_name_H-M   'P 1'
#
loop_
_entity.id
_entity.type
_entity.pdbx_description
1 polymer ?
#
loop_
_entity_poly.entity_id
_entity_poly.type
_entity_poly.pdbx_seq_one_letter_code
_entity_poly.pdbx_strand_id
1 'polypeptide(L)'
;MDIYRVFISLTISYGILGIGNFCWLAFGFGETLPNGIVFIAYILNFIFMVCLRILVKMLHEALSFDDRHCVNIFIYGFRGTGVNIAKSMRVSRNNHYRVCGFISDEPWMIGKHTMGCRVYANDDKLFEHLKRKNVQTVVVAPDKLADLESSGVMERMLAQNIYVMTVPPLSNCLDDGIIKDIYIEDWLRREPIQADIRKIAAYIEGYRILVTGAAGTVGREIVRQLAALNPYQLILVDQAESPLYDVQLELSDHWKNLEVKVLVADVANRSRMEAIFKQYMPQLVFHAAAYKNISMLEDYAAEALQVNVLGTKNVADLAIKYKVYKCMMISTNHALSPFHVMGYSKRLAEIYMQGLSQKIRQEGLTAKLFVVRFADVYPEAPRSLMTLPEACLLILEAGNLGENGGIYVFEDESAQETEVTCYDKVKRSREDIAGVDRVCKQIDSLVEKCESDESLTIINEMKKIISCIAEH
;
A
#
# COMPACT_ATOMS: atom_id res chain seq x y z
N MET A 1 5.54 -34.13 4.09
CA MET A 1 6.77 -34.14 4.93
C MET A 1 6.47 -34.45 6.40
N ASP A 2 5.48 -33.81 7.02
CA ASP A 2 5.35 -33.89 8.49
C ASP A 2 4.76 -35.17 9.07
N ILE A 3 3.85 -35.85 8.36
CA ILE A 3 3.29 -37.15 8.79
C ILE A 3 4.36 -38.24 8.74
N TYR A 4 5.24 -38.17 7.74
CA TYR A 4 6.36 -39.10 7.58
C TYR A 4 7.36 -39.00 8.73
N ARG A 5 7.62 -37.79 9.25
CA ARG A 5 8.46 -37.60 10.45
C ARG A 5 7.84 -38.20 11.72
N VAL A 6 6.51 -38.09 11.86
CA VAL A 6 5.77 -38.71 12.98
C VAL A 6 5.84 -40.23 12.91
N PHE A 7 5.64 -40.79 11.72
CA PHE A 7 5.79 -42.22 11.48
C PHE A 7 7.19 -42.72 11.87
N ILE A 8 8.25 -42.10 11.33
CA ILE A 8 9.64 -42.48 11.64
C ILE A 8 9.92 -42.39 13.15
N SER A 9 9.54 -41.29 13.79
CA SER A 9 9.79 -41.09 15.23
C SER A 9 9.12 -42.15 16.10
N LEU A 10 7.85 -42.47 15.81
CA LEU A 10 7.11 -43.51 16.52
C LEU A 10 7.69 -44.89 16.26
N THR A 11 8.02 -45.22 15.00
CA THR A 11 8.59 -46.53 14.65
C THR A 11 9.96 -46.74 15.31
N ILE A 12 10.82 -45.71 15.36
CA ILE A 12 12.12 -45.80 16.03
C ILE A 12 11.93 -45.95 17.55
N SER A 13 11.06 -45.15 18.17
CA SER A 13 10.84 -45.17 19.63
C SER A 13 10.29 -46.52 20.11
N TYR A 14 9.27 -47.04 19.42
CA TYR A 14 8.71 -48.36 19.73
C TYR A 14 9.63 -49.51 19.31
N GLY A 15 10.47 -49.32 18.29
CA GLY A 15 11.52 -50.26 17.92
C GLY A 15 12.57 -50.40 19.01
N ILE A 16 13.05 -49.29 19.57
CA ILE A 16 14.00 -49.28 20.70
C ILE A 16 13.36 -49.93 21.93
N LEU A 17 12.10 -49.61 22.23
CA LEU A 17 11.36 -50.21 23.33
C LEU A 17 11.22 -51.73 23.16
N GLY A 18 10.93 -52.19 21.94
CA GLY A 18 10.85 -53.62 21.61
C GLY A 18 12.19 -54.34 21.77
N ILE A 19 13.28 -53.74 21.29
CA ILE A 19 14.65 -54.27 21.45
C ILE A 19 15.03 -54.31 22.94
N GLY A 20 14.73 -53.24 23.69
CA GLY A 20 14.97 -53.19 25.14
C GLY A 20 14.21 -54.29 25.89
N ASN A 21 12.93 -54.51 25.55
CA ASN A 21 12.12 -55.58 26.13
C ASN A 21 12.69 -56.98 25.81
N PHE A 22 13.20 -57.17 24.59
CA PHE A 22 13.86 -58.41 24.18
C PHE A 22 15.19 -58.64 24.93
N CYS A 23 16.03 -57.61 25.05
CA CYS A 23 17.26 -57.68 25.82
C CYS A 23 16.97 -57.96 27.30
N TRP A 24 15.96 -57.32 27.90
CA TRP A 24 15.54 -57.53 29.28
C TRP A 24 15.14 -58.99 29.55
N LEU A 25 14.41 -59.59 28.60
CA LEU A 25 14.09 -61.02 28.62
C LEU A 25 15.35 -61.89 28.57
N ALA A 26 16.27 -61.58 27.66
CA ALA A 26 17.49 -62.35 27.44
C ALA A 26 18.44 -62.34 28.63
N PHE A 27 18.46 -61.27 29.43
CA PHE A 27 19.27 -61.17 30.65
C PHE A 27 18.59 -61.74 31.91
N GLY A 28 17.35 -62.26 31.81
CA GLY A 28 16.69 -62.97 32.90
C GLY A 28 16.11 -62.10 34.02
N PHE A 29 15.83 -60.82 33.75
CA PHE A 29 15.37 -59.85 34.75
C PHE A 29 13.85 -59.88 35.09
N GLY A 30 13.17 -61.02 34.93
CA GLY A 30 11.77 -61.19 35.36
C GLY A 30 10.71 -60.77 34.32
N GLU A 31 9.58 -60.23 34.78
CA GLU A 31 8.40 -59.96 33.94
C GLU A 31 8.66 -58.94 32.83
N THR A 32 8.34 -59.32 31.59
CA THR A 32 8.46 -58.46 30.40
C THR A 32 7.12 -57.88 29.99
N LEU A 33 7.15 -56.74 29.29
CA LEU A 33 5.95 -56.18 28.68
C LEU A 33 5.42 -57.14 27.59
N PRO A 34 4.14 -57.52 27.61
CA PRO A 34 3.56 -58.31 26.54
C PRO A 34 3.68 -57.59 25.19
N ASN A 35 4.31 -58.23 24.21
CA ASN A 35 4.54 -57.65 22.88
C ASN A 35 3.23 -57.20 22.20
N GLY A 36 2.11 -57.88 22.50
CA GLY A 36 0.78 -57.46 22.02
C GLY A 36 0.35 -56.08 22.52
N ILE A 37 0.66 -55.74 23.77
CA ILE A 37 0.33 -54.42 24.35
C ILE A 37 1.19 -53.33 23.70
N VAL A 38 2.48 -53.60 23.48
CA VAL A 38 3.39 -52.66 22.81
C VAL A 38 2.93 -52.38 21.38
N PHE A 39 2.51 -53.42 20.64
CA PHE A 39 2.02 -53.27 19.28
C PHE A 39 0.68 -52.53 19.20
N ILE A 40 -0.27 -52.84 20.09
CA ILE A 40 -1.55 -52.12 20.17
C ILE A 40 -1.32 -50.65 20.52
N ALA A 41 -0.44 -50.36 21.50
CA ALA A 41 -0.11 -49.00 21.89
C ALA A 41 0.54 -48.20 20.76
N TYR A 42 1.40 -48.83 19.95
CA TYR A 42 1.99 -48.22 18.76
C TYR A 42 0.91 -47.78 17.75
N ILE A 43 -0.01 -48.68 17.39
CA ILE A 43 -1.08 -48.38 16.43
C ILE A 43 -1.98 -47.25 16.97
N LEU A 44 -2.37 -47.35 18.24
CA LEU A 44 -3.31 -46.41 18.85
C LEU A 44 -2.70 -45.00 18.97
N ASN A 45 -1.43 -44.90 19.37
CA ASN A 45 -0.72 -43.62 19.43
C ASN A 45 -0.49 -43.01 18.05
N PHE A 46 -0.18 -43.83 17.04
CA PHE A 46 -0.03 -43.33 15.67
C PHE A 46 -1.34 -42.72 15.16
N ILE A 47 -2.47 -43.42 15.33
CA ILE A 47 -3.79 -42.91 14.94
C ILE A 47 -4.12 -41.62 15.69
N PHE A 48 -3.92 -41.61 17.01
CA PHE A 48 -4.22 -40.44 17.84
C PHE A 48 -3.41 -39.20 17.43
N MET A 49 -2.10 -39.35 17.21
CA MET A 49 -1.22 -38.27 16.77
C MET A 49 -1.60 -37.72 15.39
N VAL A 50 -1.98 -38.59 14.44
CA VAL A 50 -2.45 -38.17 13.12
C VAL A 50 -3.76 -37.38 13.23
N CYS A 51 -4.74 -37.92 13.97
CA CYS A 51 -6.03 -37.27 14.18
C CYS A 51 -5.90 -35.90 14.87
N LEU A 52 -5.15 -35.82 15.96
CA LEU A 52 -4.96 -34.57 16.72
C LEU A 52 -4.30 -33.50 15.86
N ARG A 53 -3.35 -33.88 15.01
CA ARG A 53 -2.66 -32.92 14.14
C ARG A 53 -3.54 -32.40 13.01
N ILE A 54 -4.36 -33.26 12.42
CA ILE A 54 -5.38 -32.85 11.44
C ILE A 54 -6.34 -31.85 12.12
N LEU A 55 -6.79 -32.17 13.34
CA LEU A 55 -7.67 -31.30 14.12
C LEU A 55 -7.04 -29.93 14.41
N VAL A 56 -5.79 -29.89 14.91
CA VAL A 56 -5.08 -28.64 15.20
C VAL A 56 -4.88 -27.81 13.92
N LYS A 57 -4.54 -28.45 12.80
CA LYS A 57 -4.39 -27.75 11.53
C LYS A 57 -5.73 -27.16 11.07
N MET A 58 -6.82 -27.93 11.15
CA MET A 58 -8.16 -27.45 10.81
C MET A 58 -8.60 -26.30 11.73
N LEU A 59 -8.34 -26.40 13.03
CA LEU A 59 -8.70 -25.36 13.99
C LEU A 59 -7.85 -24.09 13.80
N HIS A 60 -6.55 -24.23 13.56
CA HIS A 60 -5.68 -23.10 13.27
C HIS A 60 -6.09 -22.42 11.96
N GLU A 61 -6.41 -23.18 10.93
CA GLU A 61 -6.94 -22.63 9.67
C GLU A 61 -8.26 -21.89 9.92
N ALA A 62 -9.21 -22.48 10.68
CA ALA A 62 -10.47 -21.83 11.02
C ALA A 62 -10.31 -20.55 11.87
N LEU A 63 -9.34 -20.50 12.79
CA LEU A 63 -9.08 -19.35 13.67
C LEU A 63 -8.20 -18.26 13.03
N SER A 64 -7.37 -18.63 12.05
CA SER A 64 -6.45 -17.68 11.36
C SER A 64 -7.09 -17.02 10.14
N PHE A 65 -8.30 -17.44 9.74
CA PHE A 65 -9.08 -16.73 8.74
C PHE A 65 -9.67 -15.47 9.36
N ASP A 66 -9.00 -14.33 9.14
CA ASP A 66 -9.49 -13.02 9.53
C ASP A 66 -10.60 -12.59 8.55
N ASP A 67 -11.85 -12.71 8.99
CA ASP A 67 -13.05 -12.45 8.18
C ASP A 67 -13.25 -10.94 7.88
N ARG A 68 -12.41 -10.05 8.44
CA ARG A 68 -12.75 -8.62 8.46
C ARG A 68 -12.58 -7.90 7.13
N HIS A 69 -11.64 -8.23 6.25
CA HIS A 69 -11.41 -7.50 4.98
C HIS A 69 -11.07 -8.46 3.81
N CYS A 70 -11.99 -9.35 3.41
CA CYS A 70 -11.79 -10.26 2.27
C CYS A 70 -12.82 -10.02 1.15
N VAL A 71 -12.33 -9.71 -0.06
CA VAL A 71 -13.12 -9.63 -1.29
C VAL A 71 -13.33 -11.04 -1.85
N ASN A 72 -14.59 -11.42 -2.09
CA ASN A 72 -14.91 -12.70 -2.71
C ASN A 72 -14.61 -12.67 -4.21
N ILE A 73 -13.85 -13.66 -4.68
CA ILE A 73 -13.42 -13.76 -6.07
C ILE A 73 -13.81 -15.10 -6.70
N PHE A 74 -14.06 -15.07 -8.01
CA PHE A 74 -14.18 -16.27 -8.84
C PHE A 74 -13.01 -16.34 -9.82
N ILE A 75 -12.59 -17.54 -10.20
CA ILE A 75 -11.52 -17.72 -11.18
C ILE A 75 -12.09 -18.30 -12.47
N TYR A 76 -11.97 -17.56 -13.58
CA TYR A 76 -12.36 -18.00 -14.91
C TYR A 76 -11.22 -18.81 -15.53
N GLY A 77 -11.45 -20.10 -15.74
CA GLY A 77 -10.44 -21.07 -16.13
C GLY A 77 -10.00 -21.96 -14.96
N PHE A 78 -10.09 -23.27 -15.15
CA PHE A 78 -9.73 -24.27 -14.13
C PHE A 78 -8.45 -25.05 -14.49
N ARG A 79 -7.88 -24.84 -15.67
CA ARG A 79 -6.66 -25.54 -16.12
C ARG A 79 -5.43 -24.92 -15.46
N GLY A 80 -4.40 -25.73 -15.19
CA GLY A 80 -3.05 -25.34 -14.75
C GLY A 80 -2.91 -23.99 -14.05
N THR A 81 -2.86 -22.92 -14.85
CA THR A 81 -2.80 -21.52 -14.43
C THR A 81 -3.89 -21.12 -13.43
N GLY A 82 -5.17 -21.42 -13.68
CA GLY A 82 -6.28 -21.09 -12.77
C GLY A 82 -6.17 -21.77 -11.40
N VAL A 83 -5.68 -23.02 -11.37
CA VAL A 83 -5.42 -23.76 -10.12
C VAL A 83 -4.22 -23.18 -9.38
N ASN A 84 -3.17 -22.78 -10.12
CA ASN A 84 -1.99 -22.15 -9.53
C ASN A 84 -2.34 -20.78 -8.92
N ILE A 85 -3.14 -19.96 -9.60
CA ILE A 85 -3.67 -18.70 -9.07
C ILE A 85 -4.41 -18.95 -7.75
N ALA A 86 -5.33 -19.92 -7.74
CA ALA A 86 -6.07 -20.28 -6.54
C ALA A 86 -5.16 -20.75 -5.39
N LYS A 87 -4.07 -21.45 -5.72
CA LYS A 87 -3.09 -21.95 -4.76
C LYS A 87 -2.26 -20.80 -4.18
N SER A 88 -1.72 -19.91 -5.01
CA SER A 88 -0.96 -18.73 -4.56
C SER A 88 -1.81 -17.80 -3.69
N MET A 89 -3.09 -17.65 -4.04
CA MET A 89 -4.02 -16.82 -3.27
C MET A 89 -4.34 -17.39 -1.89
N ARG A 90 -4.31 -18.71 -1.70
CA ARG A 90 -4.51 -19.33 -0.38
C ARG A 90 -3.26 -19.42 0.48
N VAL A 91 -2.10 -19.52 -0.16
CA VAL A 91 -0.82 -19.67 0.55
C VAL A 91 -0.34 -18.32 1.10
N SER A 92 -0.65 -17.22 0.41
CA SER A 92 -0.27 -15.86 0.82
C SER A 92 -1.10 -15.41 2.01
N ARG A 93 -0.46 -15.31 3.19
CA ARG A 93 -1.09 -14.95 4.48
C ARG A 93 -1.65 -13.52 4.56
N ASN A 94 -1.33 -12.65 3.60
CA ASN A 94 -1.72 -11.23 3.59
C ASN A 94 -2.67 -10.89 2.43
N ASN A 95 -3.36 -11.87 1.85
CA ASN A 95 -4.26 -11.64 0.74
C ASN A 95 -5.69 -11.35 1.20
N HIS A 96 -6.18 -10.17 0.82
CA HIS A 96 -7.57 -9.73 1.01
C HIS A 96 -8.57 -10.42 0.05
N TYR A 97 -8.26 -11.61 -0.48
CA TYR A 97 -9.07 -12.26 -1.52
C TYR A 97 -9.49 -13.68 -1.11
N ARG A 98 -10.79 -13.97 -1.19
CA ARG A 98 -11.36 -15.30 -0.92
C ARG A 98 -11.88 -15.94 -2.19
N VAL A 99 -11.26 -17.04 -2.60
CA VAL A 99 -11.67 -17.82 -3.78
C VAL A 99 -12.98 -18.58 -3.47
N CYS A 100 -14.07 -18.16 -4.09
CA CYS A 100 -15.42 -18.68 -3.84
C CYS A 100 -15.92 -19.70 -4.89
N GLY A 101 -15.26 -19.78 -6.05
CA GLY A 101 -15.69 -20.60 -7.18
C GLY A 101 -14.78 -20.49 -8.39
N PHE A 102 -14.91 -21.46 -9.29
CA PHE A 102 -14.31 -21.43 -10.63
C PHE A 102 -15.40 -21.27 -11.69
N ILE A 103 -15.08 -20.68 -12.84
CA ILE A 103 -15.94 -20.58 -14.02
C ILE A 103 -15.27 -21.35 -15.16
N SER A 104 -16.03 -22.16 -15.89
CA SER A 104 -15.52 -22.99 -16.98
C SER A 104 -16.57 -23.15 -18.07
N ASP A 105 -16.12 -23.13 -19.31
CA ASP A 105 -16.95 -23.39 -20.50
C ASP A 105 -17.02 -24.90 -20.81
N GLU A 106 -16.16 -25.71 -20.18
CA GLU A 106 -16.00 -27.13 -20.45
C GLU A 106 -17.06 -27.97 -19.71
N PRO A 107 -17.99 -28.64 -20.44
CA PRO A 107 -19.13 -29.34 -19.83
C PRO A 107 -18.75 -30.44 -18.83
N TRP A 108 -17.59 -31.07 -19.03
CA TRP A 108 -17.12 -32.16 -18.19
C TRP A 108 -16.57 -31.70 -16.82
N MET A 109 -16.36 -30.40 -16.61
CA MET A 109 -15.92 -29.83 -15.33
C MET A 109 -17.00 -29.11 -14.56
N ILE A 110 -18.06 -28.67 -15.23
CA ILE A 110 -19.18 -27.98 -14.60
C ILE A 110 -19.77 -28.85 -13.48
N GLY A 111 -19.93 -28.25 -12.30
CA GLY A 111 -20.47 -28.91 -11.10
C GLY A 111 -19.45 -29.70 -10.27
N LYS A 112 -18.22 -29.93 -10.77
CA LYS A 112 -17.15 -30.56 -9.99
C LYS A 112 -16.52 -29.59 -8.98
N HIS A 113 -15.70 -30.13 -8.09
CA HIS A 113 -14.93 -29.34 -7.12
C HIS A 113 -13.45 -29.35 -7.49
N THR A 114 -12.86 -28.16 -7.54
CA THR A 114 -11.43 -27.92 -7.76
C THR A 114 -10.92 -27.11 -6.57
N MET A 115 -9.88 -27.58 -5.88
CA MET A 115 -9.38 -26.96 -4.65
C MET A 115 -10.48 -26.72 -3.58
N GLY A 116 -11.51 -27.57 -3.51
CA GLY A 116 -12.64 -27.36 -2.58
C GLY A 116 -13.64 -26.27 -2.98
N CYS A 117 -13.47 -25.63 -4.13
CA CYS A 117 -14.42 -24.68 -4.71
C CYS A 117 -15.19 -25.34 -5.87
N ARG A 118 -16.48 -25.04 -6.00
CA ARG A 118 -17.32 -25.54 -7.08
C ARG A 118 -17.00 -24.84 -8.40
N VAL A 119 -17.02 -25.59 -9.49
CA VAL A 119 -16.91 -25.08 -10.86
C VAL A 119 -18.32 -24.78 -11.40
N TYR A 120 -18.54 -23.56 -11.86
CA TYR A 120 -19.79 -23.05 -12.41
C TYR A 120 -19.71 -22.95 -13.93
N ALA A 121 -20.87 -23.12 -14.57
CA ALA A 121 -21.03 -22.91 -16.00
C ALA A 121 -20.98 -21.40 -16.31
N ASN A 122 -20.46 -21.06 -17.49
CA ASN A 122 -20.62 -19.75 -18.08
C ASN A 122 -21.97 -19.64 -18.80
N ASP A 123 -23.05 -19.68 -18.03
CA ASP A 123 -24.43 -19.59 -18.53
C ASP A 123 -25.15 -18.35 -17.98
N ASP A 124 -26.40 -18.12 -18.37
CA ASP A 124 -27.19 -16.99 -17.88
C ASP A 124 -27.42 -17.03 -16.35
N LYS A 125 -27.25 -18.20 -15.73
CA LYS A 125 -27.35 -18.36 -14.28
C LYS A 125 -26.07 -17.93 -13.58
N LEU A 126 -24.94 -17.79 -14.27
CA LEU A 126 -23.65 -17.40 -13.67
C LEU A 126 -23.78 -16.15 -12.80
N PHE A 127 -24.42 -15.10 -13.30
CA PHE A 127 -24.58 -13.83 -12.59
C PHE A 127 -25.41 -13.95 -11.31
N GLU A 128 -26.41 -14.84 -11.28
CA GLU A 128 -27.13 -15.15 -10.05
C GLU A 128 -26.22 -15.81 -9.00
N HIS A 129 -25.31 -16.69 -9.45
CA HIS A 129 -24.36 -17.36 -8.57
C HIS A 129 -23.32 -16.38 -8.02
N LEU A 130 -22.81 -15.46 -8.87
CA LEU A 130 -21.90 -14.40 -8.46
C LEU A 130 -22.56 -13.47 -7.43
N LYS A 131 -23.81 -13.08 -7.66
CA LYS A 131 -24.58 -12.24 -6.72
C LYS A 131 -24.87 -12.95 -5.40
N ARG A 132 -25.31 -14.22 -5.43
CA ARG A 132 -25.56 -15.03 -4.23
C ARG A 132 -24.32 -15.21 -3.36
N LYS A 133 -23.14 -15.24 -3.96
CA LYS A 133 -21.85 -15.35 -3.24
C LYS A 133 -21.16 -14.00 -2.98
N ASN A 134 -21.84 -12.89 -3.24
CA ASN A 134 -21.31 -11.53 -3.10
C ASN A 134 -19.93 -11.37 -3.73
N VAL A 135 -19.78 -11.84 -4.98
CA VAL A 135 -18.52 -11.80 -5.73
C VAL A 135 -18.41 -10.44 -6.42
N GLN A 136 -17.31 -9.73 -6.16
CA GLN A 136 -17.04 -8.41 -6.74
C GLN A 136 -15.99 -8.46 -7.84
N THR A 137 -15.20 -9.55 -7.89
CA THR A 137 -14.08 -9.67 -8.83
C THR A 137 -14.00 -11.09 -9.42
N VAL A 138 -13.76 -11.18 -10.72
CA VAL A 138 -13.49 -12.40 -11.47
C VAL A 138 -12.07 -12.33 -12.01
N VAL A 139 -11.26 -13.33 -11.70
CA VAL A 139 -9.86 -13.45 -12.13
C VAL A 139 -9.78 -14.41 -13.30
N VAL A 140 -9.31 -13.96 -14.45
CA VAL A 140 -9.28 -14.71 -15.70
C VAL A 140 -7.90 -15.27 -15.92
N ALA A 141 -7.81 -16.59 -16.07
CA ALA A 141 -6.58 -17.25 -16.46
C ALA A 141 -6.17 -16.77 -17.87
N PRO A 142 -4.89 -16.43 -18.12
CA PRO A 142 -4.44 -15.85 -19.38
C PRO A 142 -4.77 -16.71 -20.61
N ASP A 143 -4.81 -18.03 -20.46
CA ASP A 143 -5.20 -18.98 -21.51
C ASP A 143 -6.69 -18.91 -21.91
N LYS A 144 -7.52 -18.25 -21.09
CA LYS A 144 -8.96 -18.08 -21.31
C LYS A 144 -9.38 -16.65 -21.61
N LEU A 145 -8.41 -15.76 -21.75
CA LEU A 145 -8.69 -14.34 -21.90
C LEU A 145 -9.28 -13.99 -23.28
N ALA A 146 -8.67 -14.48 -24.36
CA ALA A 146 -9.17 -14.25 -25.72
C ALA A 146 -10.56 -14.87 -25.92
N ASP A 147 -10.81 -16.05 -25.32
CA ASP A 147 -12.11 -16.71 -25.30
C ASP A 147 -13.16 -15.83 -24.60
N LEU A 148 -12.81 -15.23 -23.45
CA LEU A 148 -13.72 -14.36 -22.70
C LEU A 148 -14.06 -13.07 -23.46
N GLU A 149 -13.08 -12.44 -24.10
CA GLU A 149 -13.27 -11.21 -24.89
C GLU A 149 -14.15 -11.46 -26.12
N SER A 150 -13.94 -12.57 -26.82
CA SER A 150 -14.76 -12.95 -27.99
C SER A 150 -16.17 -13.42 -27.61
N SER A 151 -16.40 -13.87 -26.37
CA SER A 151 -17.69 -14.39 -25.91
C SER A 151 -18.72 -13.33 -25.50
N GLY A 152 -18.34 -12.04 -25.43
CA GLY A 152 -19.20 -10.95 -24.92
C GLY A 152 -19.55 -11.05 -23.42
N VAL A 153 -19.03 -12.05 -22.70
CA VAL A 153 -19.25 -12.25 -21.27
C VAL A 153 -18.58 -11.14 -20.45
N MET A 154 -17.43 -10.63 -20.93
CA MET A 154 -16.74 -9.51 -20.30
C MET A 154 -17.61 -8.25 -20.20
N GLU A 155 -18.33 -7.89 -21.27
CA GLU A 155 -19.25 -6.76 -21.28
C GLU A 155 -20.42 -6.95 -20.29
N ARG A 156 -20.94 -8.18 -20.20
CA ARG A 156 -21.98 -8.54 -19.22
C ARG A 156 -21.49 -8.45 -17.77
N MET A 157 -20.23 -8.82 -17.50
CA MET A 157 -19.61 -8.65 -16.19
C MET A 157 -19.45 -7.17 -15.83
N LEU A 158 -18.98 -6.34 -16.76
CA LEU A 158 -18.83 -4.90 -16.57
C LEU A 158 -20.19 -4.21 -16.32
N ALA A 159 -21.23 -4.57 -17.06
CA ALA A 159 -22.58 -4.03 -16.89
C ALA A 159 -23.19 -4.34 -15.50
N GLN A 160 -22.76 -5.42 -14.85
CA GLN A 160 -23.18 -5.82 -13.51
C GLN A 160 -22.21 -5.36 -12.42
N ASN A 161 -21.26 -4.46 -12.75
CA ASN A 161 -20.27 -3.90 -11.84
C ASN A 161 -19.35 -4.98 -11.21
N ILE A 162 -19.09 -6.07 -11.95
CA ILE A 162 -18.14 -7.13 -11.58
C ILE A 162 -16.80 -6.84 -12.25
N TYR A 163 -15.75 -6.70 -11.44
CA TYR A 163 -14.41 -6.40 -11.94
C TYR A 163 -13.76 -7.64 -12.57
N VAL A 164 -13.12 -7.48 -13.73
CA VAL A 164 -12.43 -8.58 -14.42
C VAL A 164 -10.93 -8.33 -14.37
N MET A 165 -10.19 -9.19 -13.65
CA MET A 165 -8.73 -9.17 -13.56
C MET A 165 -8.13 -10.28 -14.40
N THR A 166 -6.87 -10.16 -14.81
CA THR A 166 -6.12 -11.28 -15.40
C THR A 166 -4.72 -11.34 -14.80
N VAL A 167 -4.06 -12.49 -14.97
CA VAL A 167 -2.69 -12.73 -14.47
C VAL A 167 -1.79 -12.88 -15.71
N PRO A 168 -0.55 -12.36 -15.70
CA PRO A 168 0.36 -12.54 -16.83
C PRO A 168 0.65 -14.04 -17.11
N PRO A 169 1.03 -14.41 -18.35
CA PRO A 169 1.37 -15.78 -18.69
C PRO A 169 2.61 -16.28 -17.93
N LEU A 170 2.56 -17.53 -17.46
CA LEU A 170 3.61 -18.20 -16.68
C LEU A 170 5.01 -18.23 -17.35
N SER A 171 5.10 -18.03 -18.67
CA SER A 171 6.38 -17.97 -19.40
C SER A 171 7.27 -16.81 -18.97
N ASN A 172 6.69 -15.73 -18.42
CA ASN A 172 7.44 -14.59 -17.88
C ASN A 172 7.75 -14.74 -16.38
N CYS A 173 7.35 -15.86 -15.76
CA CYS A 173 7.44 -16.09 -14.31
C CYS A 173 8.48 -17.15 -13.89
N LEU A 174 9.27 -17.65 -14.85
CA LEU A 174 10.25 -18.73 -14.65
C LEU A 174 11.63 -18.27 -15.15
N ASP A 175 12.45 -17.77 -14.23
CA ASP A 175 13.92 -17.86 -14.33
C ASP A 175 14.38 -18.87 -13.27
N ASP A 176 15.21 -19.84 -13.66
CA ASP A 176 15.92 -20.80 -12.79
C ASP A 176 15.08 -21.67 -11.84
N GLY A 177 13.80 -21.93 -12.15
CA GLY A 177 12.97 -22.89 -11.40
C GLY A 177 12.51 -22.40 -10.02
N ILE A 178 12.72 -21.12 -9.71
CA ILE A 178 12.16 -20.44 -8.55
C ILE A 178 10.93 -19.67 -9.04
N ILE A 179 9.76 -20.01 -8.49
CA ILE A 179 8.51 -19.30 -8.78
C ILE A 179 8.67 -17.87 -8.26
N LYS A 180 8.68 -16.89 -9.15
CA LYS A 180 8.62 -15.47 -8.76
C LYS A 180 7.32 -15.24 -7.99
N ASP A 181 7.39 -14.57 -6.85
CA ASP A 181 6.19 -14.06 -6.19
C ASP A 181 5.46 -13.14 -7.20
N ILE A 182 4.23 -13.51 -7.55
CA ILE A 182 3.43 -12.74 -8.50
C ILE A 182 2.95 -11.50 -7.74
N TYR A 183 3.56 -10.38 -8.07
CA TYR A 183 3.19 -9.05 -7.60
C TYR A 183 1.85 -8.65 -8.23
N ILE A 184 0.99 -8.04 -7.42
CA ILE A 184 -0.38 -7.73 -7.82
C ILE A 184 -0.44 -6.59 -8.86
N GLU A 185 0.67 -5.88 -9.00
CA GLU A 185 1.00 -4.87 -9.99
C GLU A 185 0.95 -5.44 -11.42
N ASP A 186 1.27 -6.72 -11.60
CA ASP A 186 1.17 -7.41 -12.90
C ASP A 186 -0.29 -7.67 -13.34
N TRP A 187 -1.26 -7.39 -12.47
CA TRP A 187 -2.69 -7.62 -12.71
C TRP A 187 -3.36 -6.41 -13.39
N LEU A 188 -2.66 -5.28 -13.38
CA LEU A 188 -3.06 -4.07 -14.09
C LEU A 188 -2.69 -4.25 -15.56
N ARG A 189 -3.68 -4.34 -16.46
CA ARG A 189 -3.47 -4.49 -17.91
C ARG A 189 -2.96 -3.20 -18.57
N ARG A 190 -1.93 -2.58 -18.01
CA ARG A 190 -1.27 -1.41 -18.58
C ARG A 190 0.23 -1.64 -18.63
N GLU A 191 0.91 -0.97 -19.54
CA GLU A 191 2.36 -0.93 -19.50
C GLU A 191 2.79 -0.17 -18.23
N PRO A 192 3.78 -0.70 -17.48
CA PRO A 192 4.28 -0.04 -16.28
C PRO A 192 4.76 1.36 -16.62
N ILE A 193 4.63 2.29 -15.66
CA ILE A 193 5.09 3.66 -15.85
C ILE A 193 6.61 3.69 -16.09
N GLN A 194 7.02 4.03 -17.33
CA GLN A 194 8.42 4.24 -17.66
C GLN A 194 8.85 5.63 -17.21
N ALA A 195 9.46 5.71 -16.04
CA ALA A 195 10.09 6.93 -15.54
C ALA A 195 11.56 7.02 -15.95
N ASP A 196 12.07 8.22 -16.21
CA ASP A 196 13.48 8.46 -16.52
C ASP A 196 14.31 8.54 -15.23
N ILE A 197 14.67 7.36 -14.71
CA ILE A 197 15.45 7.19 -13.48
C ILE A 197 16.76 7.99 -13.52
N ARG A 198 17.38 8.18 -14.68
CA ARG A 198 18.64 8.94 -14.79
C ARG A 198 18.45 10.41 -14.45
N LYS A 199 17.36 11.01 -14.92
CA LYS A 199 17.01 12.40 -14.56
C LYS A 199 16.68 12.52 -13.08
N ILE A 200 16.01 11.52 -12.50
CA ILE A 200 15.69 11.49 -11.07
C ILE A 200 16.96 11.40 -10.23
N ALA A 201 17.84 10.44 -10.55
CA ALA A 201 19.11 10.26 -9.86
C ALA A 201 19.95 11.53 -9.85
N ALA A 202 20.02 12.25 -10.98
CA ALA A 202 20.83 13.46 -11.12
C ALA A 202 20.44 14.59 -10.15
N TYR A 203 19.18 14.67 -9.71
CA TYR A 203 18.74 15.68 -8.74
C TYR A 203 18.71 15.18 -7.28
N ILE A 204 18.83 13.87 -7.05
CA ILE A 204 18.79 13.23 -5.72
C ILE A 204 20.19 12.93 -5.19
N GLU A 205 21.10 12.49 -6.07
CA GLU A 205 22.43 12.05 -5.71
C GLU A 205 23.22 13.15 -4.98
N GLY A 206 23.81 12.80 -3.84
CA GLY A 206 24.63 13.73 -3.06
C GLY A 206 23.88 14.80 -2.26
N TYR A 207 22.53 14.81 -2.26
CA TYR A 207 21.74 15.74 -1.46
C TYR A 207 21.39 15.19 -0.06
N ARG A 208 21.24 16.07 0.94
CA ARG A 208 20.59 15.75 2.21
C ARG A 208 19.09 15.95 2.06
N ILE A 209 18.34 14.90 2.35
CA ILE A 209 16.91 14.85 2.05
C ILE A 209 16.15 14.62 3.33
N LEU A 210 15.24 15.53 3.64
CA LEU A 210 14.29 15.39 4.73
C LEU A 210 12.98 14.82 4.20
N VAL A 211 12.51 13.72 4.78
CA VAL A 211 11.19 13.17 4.53
C VAL A 211 10.39 13.23 5.82
N THR A 212 9.32 14.02 5.85
CA THR A 212 8.35 14.02 6.97
C THR A 212 7.21 13.06 6.65
N GLY A 213 6.66 12.38 7.65
CA GLY A 213 5.67 11.32 7.42
C GLY A 213 6.35 10.06 6.88
N ALA A 214 7.64 9.88 7.20
CA ALA A 214 8.49 8.81 6.66
C ALA A 214 8.01 7.41 7.02
N ALA A 215 7.18 7.27 8.06
CA ALA A 215 6.62 5.99 8.48
C ALA A 215 5.24 5.70 7.87
N GLY A 216 4.62 6.67 7.20
CA GLY A 216 3.37 6.48 6.47
C GLY A 216 3.55 5.71 5.16
N THR A 217 2.46 5.24 4.55
CA THR A 217 2.50 4.41 3.34
C THR A 217 3.29 5.08 2.20
N VAL A 218 2.96 6.33 1.86
CA VAL A 218 3.62 7.10 0.80
C VAL A 218 5.04 7.50 1.19
N GLY A 219 5.24 7.94 2.43
CA GLY A 219 6.55 8.36 2.93
C GLY A 219 7.56 7.22 2.92
N ARG A 220 7.17 6.03 3.40
CA ARG A 220 8.02 4.83 3.39
C ARG A 220 8.42 4.41 1.98
N GLU A 221 7.48 4.47 1.03
CA GLU A 221 7.78 4.12 -0.36
C GLU A 221 8.72 5.15 -1.02
N ILE A 222 8.50 6.44 -0.78
CA ILE A 222 9.44 7.49 -1.21
C ILE A 222 10.83 7.26 -0.60
N VAL A 223 10.90 6.93 0.68
CA VAL A 223 12.19 6.66 1.37
C VAL A 223 12.94 5.50 0.72
N ARG A 224 12.25 4.41 0.35
CA ARG A 224 12.86 3.28 -0.38
C ARG A 224 13.41 3.69 -1.73
N GLN A 225 12.61 4.44 -2.51
CA GLN A 225 13.02 4.87 -3.84
C GLN A 225 14.19 5.86 -3.77
N LEU A 226 14.17 6.77 -2.80
CA LEU A 226 15.28 7.68 -2.53
C LEU A 226 16.55 6.94 -2.11
N ALA A 227 16.45 5.90 -1.26
CA ALA A 227 17.60 5.13 -0.80
C ALA A 227 18.36 4.46 -1.95
N ALA A 228 17.66 4.06 -3.03
CA ALA A 228 18.24 3.49 -4.23
C ALA A 228 19.01 4.50 -5.12
N LEU A 229 18.86 5.81 -4.87
CA LEU A 229 19.40 6.89 -5.72
C LEU A 229 20.63 7.60 -5.12
N ASN A 230 21.31 6.94 -4.16
CA ASN A 230 22.57 7.40 -3.55
C ASN A 230 22.54 8.85 -3.00
N PRO A 231 21.54 9.21 -2.16
CA PRO A 231 21.53 10.52 -1.49
C PRO A 231 22.69 10.58 -0.49
N TYR A 232 23.17 11.79 -0.19
CA TYR A 232 24.23 11.97 0.81
C TYR A 232 23.75 11.57 2.22
N GLN A 233 22.51 11.93 2.57
CA GLN A 233 21.90 11.58 3.86
C GLN A 233 20.38 11.62 3.75
N LEU A 234 19.71 10.63 4.34
CA LEU A 234 18.26 10.63 4.56
C LEU A 234 17.94 11.01 6.00
N ILE A 235 17.09 12.02 6.18
CA ILE A 235 16.58 12.47 7.48
C ILE A 235 15.09 12.14 7.51
N LEU A 236 14.71 11.17 8.34
CA LEU A 236 13.37 10.62 8.43
C LEU A 236 12.67 11.17 9.67
N VAL A 237 11.56 11.86 9.48
CA VAL A 237 10.76 12.45 10.56
C VAL A 237 9.36 11.86 10.56
N ASP A 238 8.95 11.32 11.70
CA ASP A 238 7.57 10.88 11.93
C ASP A 238 7.26 10.91 13.45
N GLN A 239 5.98 10.97 13.81
CA GLN A 239 5.55 10.83 15.20
C GLN A 239 5.39 9.36 15.62
N ALA A 240 5.10 8.48 14.64
CA ALA A 240 4.86 7.08 14.88
C ALA A 240 6.19 6.33 15.07
N GLU A 241 6.62 6.22 16.33
CA GLU A 241 7.89 5.59 16.72
C GLU A 241 8.08 4.18 16.14
N SER A 242 7.11 3.28 16.32
CA SER A 242 7.31 1.87 15.96
C SER A 242 7.33 1.64 14.45
N PRO A 243 6.40 2.21 13.65
CA PRO A 243 6.50 2.13 12.19
C PRO A 243 7.77 2.80 11.65
N LEU A 244 8.24 3.87 12.28
CA LEU A 244 9.48 4.55 11.88
C LEU A 244 10.71 3.68 12.18
N TYR A 245 10.70 2.94 13.28
CA TYR A 245 11.74 1.95 13.60
C TYR A 245 11.76 0.79 12.58
N ASP A 246 10.60 0.33 12.11
CA ASP A 246 10.52 -0.68 11.05
C ASP A 246 11.18 -0.19 9.75
N VAL A 247 10.95 1.07 9.38
CA VAL A 247 11.63 1.70 8.23
C VAL A 247 13.15 1.76 8.44
N GLN A 248 13.60 2.06 9.66
CA GLN A 248 15.03 2.07 9.98
C GLN A 248 15.67 0.68 9.79
N LEU A 249 15.02 -0.37 10.31
CA LEU A 249 15.49 -1.74 10.19
C LEU A 249 15.59 -2.16 8.72
N GLU A 250 14.53 -1.90 7.96
CA GLU A 250 14.48 -2.19 6.53
C GLU A 250 15.63 -1.53 5.77
N LEU A 251 15.87 -0.23 6.02
CA LEU A 251 16.96 0.50 5.38
C LEU A 251 18.34 -0.04 5.77
N SER A 252 18.52 -0.42 7.03
CA SER A 252 19.79 -0.95 7.53
C SER A 252 20.15 -2.31 6.92
N ASP A 253 19.16 -3.10 6.53
CA ASP A 253 19.36 -4.42 5.94
C ASP A 253 19.78 -4.31 4.46
N HIS A 254 19.10 -3.44 3.71
CA HIS A 254 19.25 -3.32 2.25
C HIS A 254 20.28 -2.25 1.81
N TRP A 255 20.48 -1.17 2.58
CA TRP A 255 21.35 -0.04 2.23
C TRP A 255 22.37 0.30 3.33
N LYS A 256 23.31 -0.61 3.59
CA LYS A 256 24.29 -0.52 4.70
C LYS A 256 25.20 0.72 4.69
N ASN A 257 25.46 1.28 3.52
CA ASN A 257 26.35 2.44 3.34
C ASN A 257 25.61 3.78 3.35
N LEU A 258 24.28 3.77 3.44
CA LEU A 258 23.47 4.98 3.40
C LEU A 258 23.42 5.63 4.79
N GLU A 259 23.74 6.92 4.87
CA GLU A 259 23.59 7.65 6.13
C GLU A 259 22.10 7.98 6.36
N VAL A 260 21.50 7.32 7.35
CA VAL A 260 20.09 7.53 7.73
C VAL A 260 20.01 8.10 9.15
N LYS A 261 19.23 9.15 9.33
CA LYS A 261 18.87 9.74 10.64
C LYS A 261 17.38 9.62 10.86
N VAL A 262 17.01 8.95 11.95
CA VAL A 262 15.62 8.68 12.29
C VAL A 262 15.24 9.54 13.49
N LEU A 263 14.21 10.36 13.34
CA LEU A 263 13.85 11.40 14.29
C LEU A 263 12.36 11.34 14.60
N VAL A 264 12.04 10.95 15.85
CA VAL A 264 10.67 11.05 16.34
C VAL A 264 10.34 12.52 16.60
N ALA A 265 9.41 13.07 15.82
CA ALA A 265 8.95 14.45 15.94
C ALA A 265 7.61 14.66 15.24
N ASP A 266 6.84 15.62 15.77
CA ASP A 266 5.61 16.11 15.17
C ASP A 266 5.89 17.37 14.34
N VAL A 267 5.35 17.42 13.12
CA VAL A 267 5.44 18.56 12.20
C VAL A 267 4.72 19.80 12.73
N ALA A 268 3.70 19.64 13.59
CA ALA A 268 3.03 20.75 14.25
C ALA A 268 3.93 21.43 15.31
N ASN A 269 4.91 20.70 15.87
CA ASN A 269 5.87 21.25 16.84
C ASN A 269 6.98 22.05 16.13
N ARG A 270 6.73 23.35 15.95
CA ARG A 270 7.65 24.28 15.28
C ARG A 270 9.06 24.29 15.88
N SER A 271 9.19 24.34 17.21
CA SER A 271 10.50 24.40 17.89
C SER A 271 11.33 23.15 17.63
N ARG A 272 10.68 21.97 17.63
CA ARG A 272 11.34 20.70 17.33
C ARG A 272 11.76 20.63 15.86
N MET A 273 10.86 20.97 14.94
CA MET A 273 11.17 21.01 13.51
C MET A 273 12.29 21.99 13.20
N GLU A 274 12.31 23.16 13.82
CA GLU A 274 13.38 24.13 13.65
C GLU A 274 14.74 23.58 14.10
N ALA A 275 14.80 22.88 15.23
CA ALA A 275 16.04 22.24 15.69
C ALA A 275 16.55 21.21 14.66
N ILE A 276 15.65 20.44 14.04
CA ILE A 276 15.99 19.46 12.99
C ILE A 276 16.56 20.17 11.75
N PHE A 277 15.86 21.19 11.24
CA PHE A 277 16.34 21.96 10.09
C PHE A 277 17.70 22.60 10.34
N LYS A 278 17.90 23.17 11.53
CA LYS A 278 19.17 23.79 11.94
C LYS A 278 20.31 22.79 12.05
N GLN A 279 20.04 21.59 12.59
CA GLN A 279 21.06 20.58 12.82
C GLN A 279 21.48 19.88 11.52
N TYR A 280 20.52 19.50 10.68
CA TYR A 280 20.78 18.65 9.50
C TYR A 280 20.84 19.43 8.19
N MET A 281 20.39 20.69 8.16
CA MET A 281 20.45 21.58 7.00
C MET A 281 20.00 20.88 5.70
N PRO A 282 18.77 20.34 5.62
CA PRO A 282 18.31 19.60 4.44
C PRO A 282 18.33 20.50 3.21
N GLN A 283 18.59 19.93 2.02
CA GLN A 283 18.49 20.64 0.75
C GLN A 283 17.24 20.29 -0.04
N LEU A 284 16.73 19.08 0.15
CA LEU A 284 15.47 18.62 -0.43
C LEU A 284 14.54 18.24 0.70
N VAL A 285 13.26 18.62 0.60
CA VAL A 285 12.23 18.27 1.57
C VAL A 285 11.06 17.63 0.84
N PHE A 286 10.69 16.42 1.25
CA PHE A 286 9.49 15.71 0.83
C PHE A 286 8.51 15.69 2.01
N HIS A 287 7.47 16.50 1.94
CA HIS A 287 6.47 16.62 2.98
C HIS A 287 5.29 15.68 2.72
N ALA A 288 5.36 14.47 3.31
CA ALA A 288 4.32 13.44 3.26
C ALA A 288 3.47 13.35 4.53
N ALA A 289 3.80 14.10 5.59
CA ALA A 289 3.10 14.03 6.87
C ALA A 289 1.70 14.65 6.74
N ALA A 290 0.66 13.86 6.99
CA ALA A 290 -0.72 14.32 7.03
C ALA A 290 -1.63 13.27 7.68
N TYR A 291 -2.74 13.73 8.26
CA TYR A 291 -3.88 12.87 8.54
C TYR A 291 -4.74 12.70 7.29
N LYS A 292 -5.09 11.44 7.00
CA LYS A 292 -5.82 11.05 5.78
C LYS A 292 -7.18 10.37 6.00
N ASN A 293 -7.48 9.90 7.22
CA ASN A 293 -8.69 9.11 7.47
C ASN A 293 -9.93 10.02 7.48
N ILE A 294 -10.74 9.95 6.42
CA ILE A 294 -11.92 10.81 6.24
C ILE A 294 -12.88 10.68 7.42
N SER A 295 -13.27 9.45 7.79
CA SER A 295 -14.28 9.22 8.83
C SER A 295 -13.87 9.79 10.19
N MET A 296 -12.60 9.67 10.57
CA MET A 296 -12.14 10.24 11.86
C MET A 296 -11.99 11.76 11.80
N LEU A 297 -11.52 12.31 10.68
CA LEU A 297 -11.24 13.75 10.61
C LEU A 297 -12.49 14.63 10.58
N GLU A 298 -13.66 14.08 10.25
CA GLU A 298 -14.93 14.79 10.42
C GLU A 298 -15.21 15.13 11.88
N ASP A 299 -14.90 14.20 12.81
CA ASP A 299 -15.07 14.42 14.24
C ASP A 299 -13.92 15.25 14.84
N TYR A 300 -12.71 15.12 14.28
CA TYR A 300 -11.48 15.75 14.78
C TYR A 300 -10.89 16.77 13.79
N ALA A 301 -11.67 17.78 13.42
CA ALA A 301 -11.24 18.76 12.42
C ALA A 301 -10.09 19.65 12.89
N ALA A 302 -9.99 19.93 14.19
CA ALA A 302 -8.88 20.67 14.78
C ALA A 302 -7.54 19.96 14.55
N GLU A 303 -7.50 18.64 14.73
CA GLU A 303 -6.31 17.80 14.50
C GLU A 303 -5.89 17.82 13.02
N ALA A 304 -6.87 17.77 12.11
CA ALA A 304 -6.61 17.91 10.68
C ALA A 304 -5.97 19.27 10.36
N LEU A 305 -6.43 20.34 10.98
CA LEU A 305 -5.87 21.67 10.77
C LEU A 305 -4.45 21.79 11.34
N GLN A 306 -4.22 21.31 12.57
CA GLN A 306 -2.91 21.38 13.22
C GLN A 306 -1.85 20.61 12.42
N VAL A 307 -2.15 19.40 11.96
CA VAL A 307 -1.16 18.59 11.23
C VAL A 307 -1.09 18.99 9.76
N ASN A 308 -2.22 19.01 9.05
CA ASN A 308 -2.19 19.19 7.58
C ASN A 308 -1.88 20.65 7.20
N VAL A 309 -2.38 21.64 7.95
CA VAL A 309 -2.20 23.06 7.63
C VAL A 309 -1.03 23.67 8.39
N LEU A 310 -1.07 23.65 9.73
CA LEU A 310 0.02 24.22 10.54
C LEU A 310 1.33 23.43 10.37
N GLY A 311 1.28 22.11 10.29
CA GLY A 311 2.45 21.28 9.97
C GLY A 311 3.08 21.65 8.61
N THR A 312 2.26 21.78 7.56
CA THR A 312 2.73 22.25 6.24
C THR A 312 3.34 23.64 6.34
N LYS A 313 2.67 24.57 7.03
CA LYS A 313 3.19 25.93 7.26
C LYS A 313 4.57 25.92 7.92
N ASN A 314 4.74 25.15 8.99
CA ASN A 314 6.01 25.07 9.70
C ASN A 314 7.13 24.56 8.78
N VAL A 315 6.88 23.49 8.03
CA VAL A 315 7.86 22.92 7.10
C VAL A 315 8.21 23.91 5.98
N ALA A 316 7.21 24.58 5.41
CA ALA A 316 7.40 25.55 4.33
C ALA A 316 8.16 26.81 4.79
N ASP A 317 7.80 27.37 5.94
CA ASP A 317 8.50 28.50 6.57
C ASP A 317 9.97 28.16 6.85
N LEU A 318 10.22 26.98 7.44
CA LEU A 318 11.56 26.52 7.76
C LEU A 318 12.37 26.22 6.51
N ALA A 319 11.74 25.71 5.44
CA ALA A 319 12.40 25.50 4.17
C ALA A 319 12.96 26.80 3.59
N ILE A 320 12.21 27.90 3.70
CA ILE A 320 12.68 29.23 3.28
C ILE A 320 13.79 29.73 4.21
N LYS A 321 13.53 29.69 5.53
CA LYS A 321 14.47 30.20 6.54
C LYS A 321 15.85 29.56 6.43
N TYR A 322 15.89 28.25 6.17
CA TYR A 322 17.13 27.48 6.04
C TYR A 322 17.58 27.27 4.58
N LYS A 323 16.97 27.98 3.61
CA LYS A 323 17.35 28.01 2.20
C LYS A 323 17.41 26.63 1.54
N VAL A 324 16.41 25.80 1.81
CA VAL A 324 16.19 24.53 1.12
C VAL A 324 16.08 24.79 -0.38
N TYR A 325 16.69 23.93 -1.20
CA TYR A 325 16.67 24.08 -2.65
C TYR A 325 15.26 23.83 -3.22
N LYS A 326 14.64 22.72 -2.81
CA LYS A 326 13.28 22.33 -3.22
C LYS A 326 12.51 21.71 -2.03
N CYS A 327 11.30 22.20 -1.79
CA CYS A 327 10.37 21.62 -0.84
C CYS A 327 9.08 21.24 -1.57
N MET A 328 8.78 19.95 -1.57
CA MET A 328 7.62 19.35 -2.20
C MET A 328 6.60 18.97 -1.15
N MET A 329 5.36 19.43 -1.30
CA MET A 329 4.22 18.93 -0.54
C MET A 329 3.49 17.85 -1.33
N ILE A 330 3.20 16.73 -0.67
CA ILE A 330 2.39 15.66 -1.24
C ILE A 330 0.92 15.91 -0.87
N SER A 331 0.09 16.03 -1.90
CA SER A 331 -1.35 16.27 -1.81
C SER A 331 -2.12 15.18 -2.58
N THR A 332 -3.43 15.35 -2.72
CA THR A 332 -4.32 14.39 -3.37
C THR A 332 -5.39 15.11 -4.20
N ASN A 333 -5.94 14.44 -5.20
CA ASN A 333 -7.00 14.99 -6.05
C ASN A 333 -8.29 15.33 -5.27
N HIS A 334 -8.49 14.74 -4.08
CA HIS A 334 -9.60 15.11 -3.19
C HIS A 334 -9.53 16.57 -2.68
N ALA A 335 -8.42 17.29 -2.90
CA ALA A 335 -8.26 18.71 -2.55
C ALA A 335 -8.89 19.69 -3.56
N LEU A 336 -9.19 19.25 -4.79
CA LEU A 336 -9.69 20.11 -5.88
C LEU A 336 -11.14 20.57 -5.67
N SER A 337 -12.00 19.69 -5.18
CA SER A 337 -13.40 19.98 -4.86
C SER A 337 -13.73 19.31 -3.53
N PRO A 338 -13.25 19.88 -2.42
CA PRO A 338 -13.29 19.22 -1.13
C PRO A 338 -14.73 19.15 -0.60
N PHE A 339 -15.16 17.93 -0.26
CA PHE A 339 -16.42 17.66 0.44
C PHE A 339 -16.22 17.26 1.91
N HIS A 340 -14.97 16.95 2.27
CA HIS A 340 -14.58 16.40 3.57
C HIS A 340 -13.48 17.23 4.21
N VAL A 341 -13.35 17.13 5.53
CA VAL A 341 -12.32 17.84 6.31
C VAL A 341 -10.91 17.58 5.81
N MET A 342 -10.62 16.34 5.44
CA MET A 342 -9.33 15.96 4.85
C MET A 342 -9.03 16.78 3.59
N GLY A 343 -10.00 16.89 2.68
CA GLY A 343 -9.86 17.68 1.45
C GLY A 343 -9.74 19.18 1.74
N TYR A 344 -10.55 19.72 2.65
CA TYR A 344 -10.48 21.14 3.03
C TYR A 344 -9.10 21.51 3.60
N SER A 345 -8.60 20.72 4.55
CA SER A 345 -7.30 20.95 5.17
C SER A 345 -6.14 20.85 4.16
N LYS A 346 -6.16 19.85 3.27
CA LYS A 346 -5.17 19.74 2.19
C LYS A 346 -5.23 20.92 1.23
N ARG A 347 -6.44 21.35 0.83
CA ARG A 347 -6.61 22.51 -0.06
C ARG A 347 -6.05 23.79 0.57
N LEU A 348 -6.30 24.05 1.86
CA LEU A 348 -5.72 25.19 2.56
C LEU A 348 -4.19 25.14 2.61
N ALA A 349 -3.62 23.95 2.81
CA ALA A 349 -2.17 23.76 2.78
C ALA A 349 -1.57 24.02 1.38
N GLU A 350 -2.25 23.60 0.31
CA GLU A 350 -1.84 23.92 -1.07
C GLU A 350 -1.86 25.44 -1.33
N ILE A 351 -2.95 26.10 -0.94
CA ILE A 351 -3.11 27.55 -1.08
C ILE A 351 -2.00 28.28 -0.32
N TYR A 352 -1.66 27.81 0.89
CA TYR A 352 -0.56 28.37 1.67
C TYR A 352 0.80 28.22 0.95
N MET A 353 1.08 27.03 0.41
CA MET A 353 2.30 26.75 -0.35
C MET A 353 2.42 27.61 -1.62
N GLN A 354 1.34 27.69 -2.41
CA GLN A 354 1.28 28.57 -3.58
C GLN A 354 1.47 30.03 -3.16
N GLY A 355 0.84 30.41 -2.05
CA GLY A 355 0.92 31.75 -1.55
C GLY A 355 2.35 32.17 -1.20
N LEU A 356 3.00 31.33 -0.43
CA LEU A 356 4.37 31.52 -0.03
C LEU A 356 5.34 31.49 -1.23
N SER A 357 5.03 30.70 -2.27
CA SER A 357 5.80 30.68 -3.52
C SER A 357 5.78 32.03 -4.26
N GLN A 358 4.66 32.76 -4.25
CA GLN A 358 4.57 34.10 -4.84
C GLN A 358 5.44 35.09 -4.07
N LYS A 359 5.42 35.02 -2.73
CA LYS A 359 6.27 35.83 -1.87
C LYS A 359 7.76 35.58 -2.11
N ILE A 360 8.17 34.31 -2.21
CA ILE A 360 9.55 33.93 -2.60
C ILE A 360 9.95 34.58 -3.92
N ARG A 361 9.05 34.58 -4.92
CA ARG A 361 9.31 35.16 -6.24
C ARG A 361 9.48 36.68 -6.17
N GLN A 362 8.65 37.37 -5.38
CA GLN A 362 8.74 38.81 -5.18
C GLN A 362 10.01 39.23 -4.42
N GLU A 363 10.40 38.44 -3.41
CA GLU A 363 11.59 38.70 -2.59
C GLU A 363 12.91 38.20 -3.23
N GLY A 364 12.84 37.53 -4.39
CA GLY A 364 14.00 37.01 -5.11
C GLY A 364 14.72 35.87 -4.38
N LEU A 365 13.99 35.10 -3.57
CA LEU A 365 14.55 33.98 -2.81
C LEU A 365 14.77 32.74 -3.70
N THR A 366 15.72 31.90 -3.33
CA THR A 366 16.15 30.75 -4.15
C THR A 366 15.36 29.47 -3.91
N ALA A 367 14.67 29.36 -2.78
CA ALA A 367 13.92 28.17 -2.41
C ALA A 367 12.73 27.97 -3.36
N LYS A 368 12.47 26.73 -3.79
CA LYS A 368 11.32 26.41 -4.63
C LYS A 368 10.30 25.60 -3.84
N LEU A 369 9.06 26.10 -3.78
CA LEU A 369 7.93 25.41 -3.16
C LEU A 369 6.96 24.95 -4.24
N PHE A 370 6.52 23.70 -4.17
CA PHE A 370 5.54 23.17 -5.12
C PHE A 370 4.77 22.01 -4.51
N VAL A 371 3.67 21.67 -5.17
CA VAL A 371 2.73 20.63 -4.75
C VAL A 371 2.66 19.56 -5.81
N VAL A 372 2.58 18.30 -5.40
CA VAL A 372 2.24 17.18 -6.27
C VAL A 372 0.97 16.53 -5.76
N ARG A 373 -0.03 16.43 -6.63
CA ARG A 373 -1.28 15.71 -6.38
C ARG A 373 -1.22 14.37 -7.10
N PHE A 374 -1.68 13.34 -6.42
CA PHE A 374 -1.88 12.01 -7.00
C PHE A 374 -3.29 11.51 -6.63
N ALA A 375 -3.90 10.70 -7.48
CA ALA A 375 -5.17 10.05 -7.18
C ALA A 375 -4.99 8.93 -6.16
N ASP A 376 -6.10 8.29 -5.80
CA ASP A 376 -6.05 7.09 -4.98
C ASP A 376 -5.22 6.02 -5.69
N VAL A 377 -4.49 5.22 -4.93
CA VAL A 377 -3.56 4.17 -5.43
C VAL A 377 -4.05 2.79 -5.03
N TYR A 378 -3.71 1.78 -5.82
CA TYR A 378 -3.91 0.38 -5.49
C TYR A 378 -2.90 -0.07 -4.40
N PRO A 379 -3.28 -0.91 -3.41
CA PRO A 379 -4.59 -1.53 -3.17
C PRO A 379 -5.57 -0.69 -2.35
N GLU A 380 -5.16 0.48 -1.85
CA GLU A 380 -6.00 1.32 -0.98
C GLU A 380 -7.34 1.68 -1.67
N ALA A 381 -7.30 1.93 -2.98
CA ALA A 381 -8.46 2.03 -3.84
C ALA A 381 -8.46 0.89 -4.89
N PRO A 382 -9.36 -0.11 -4.77
CA PRO A 382 -9.44 -1.24 -5.70
C PRO A 382 -9.73 -0.87 -7.15
N ARG A 383 -10.22 0.36 -7.40
CA ARG A 383 -10.52 0.89 -8.74
C ARG A 383 -9.36 1.66 -9.35
N SER A 384 -8.31 1.96 -8.57
CA SER A 384 -7.15 2.67 -9.09
C SER A 384 -6.33 1.75 -9.98
N LEU A 385 -5.89 2.29 -11.12
CA LEU A 385 -4.97 1.61 -12.01
C LEU A 385 -3.51 1.94 -11.69
N MET A 386 -3.25 2.81 -10.70
CA MET A 386 -1.90 3.21 -10.32
C MET A 386 -1.49 2.57 -9.01
N THR A 387 -0.33 1.93 -8.99
CA THR A 387 0.25 1.36 -7.78
C THR A 387 0.95 2.44 -6.96
N LEU A 388 1.10 2.21 -5.67
CA LEU A 388 1.84 3.14 -4.81
C LEU A 388 3.30 3.37 -5.28
N PRO A 389 4.09 2.34 -5.63
CA PRO A 389 5.44 2.56 -6.14
C PRO A 389 5.48 3.42 -7.41
N GLU A 390 4.54 3.21 -8.34
CA GLU A 390 4.45 4.03 -9.56
C GLU A 390 4.08 5.48 -9.26
N ALA A 391 3.14 5.72 -8.34
CA ALA A 391 2.78 7.07 -7.92
C ALA A 391 3.97 7.78 -7.29
N CYS A 392 4.70 7.10 -6.39
CA CYS A 392 5.91 7.64 -5.77
C CYS A 392 7.01 7.94 -6.80
N LEU A 393 7.13 7.13 -7.84
CA LEU A 393 8.11 7.35 -8.91
C LEU A 393 7.77 8.60 -9.72
N LEU A 394 6.49 8.80 -10.07
CA LEU A 394 6.01 10.03 -10.72
C LEU A 394 6.16 11.26 -9.82
N ILE A 395 5.97 11.11 -8.50
CA ILE A 395 6.22 12.17 -7.52
C ILE A 395 7.70 12.58 -7.57
N LEU A 396 8.63 11.63 -7.64
CA LEU A 396 10.06 11.94 -7.79
C LEU A 396 10.35 12.63 -9.14
N GLU A 397 9.74 12.21 -10.25
CA GLU A 397 9.87 12.91 -11.54
C GLU A 397 9.37 14.37 -11.47
N ALA A 398 8.21 14.59 -10.85
CA ALA A 398 7.69 15.92 -10.60
C ALA A 398 8.65 16.74 -9.71
N GLY A 399 9.39 16.09 -8.81
CA GLY A 399 10.45 16.70 -8.01
C GLY A 399 11.60 17.27 -8.84
N ASN A 400 11.96 16.61 -9.94
CA ASN A 400 12.97 17.12 -10.87
C ASN A 400 12.50 18.40 -11.58
N LEU A 401 11.24 18.43 -12.01
CA LEU A 401 10.62 19.62 -12.62
C LEU A 401 10.46 20.77 -11.63
N GLY A 402 9.94 20.45 -10.43
CA GLY A 402 9.56 21.31 -9.33
C GLY A 402 9.90 22.80 -9.49
N GLU A 403 9.05 23.52 -10.22
CA GLU A 403 9.12 24.97 -10.35
C GLU A 403 8.41 25.66 -9.20
N ASN A 404 8.88 26.84 -8.82
CA ASN A 404 8.30 27.57 -7.70
C ASN A 404 6.84 27.99 -8.00
N GLY A 405 5.92 27.50 -7.17
CA GLY A 405 4.47 27.68 -7.28
C GLY A 405 3.76 26.66 -8.16
N GLY A 406 4.47 25.65 -8.68
CA GLY A 406 3.87 24.60 -9.50
C GLY A 406 2.94 23.67 -8.72
N ILE A 407 1.82 23.30 -9.33
CA ILE A 407 1.02 22.14 -8.92
C ILE A 407 1.15 21.11 -10.03
N TYR A 408 1.57 19.90 -9.70
CA TYR A 408 1.71 18.80 -10.65
C TYR A 408 0.64 17.73 -10.40
N VAL A 409 0.08 17.19 -11.48
CA VAL A 409 -0.96 16.15 -11.53
C VAL A 409 -0.58 15.09 -12.57
N PHE A 410 -1.13 13.88 -12.48
CA PHE A 410 -0.76 12.79 -13.38
C PHE A 410 -1.81 12.55 -14.47
N GLU A 411 -1.37 12.03 -15.63
CA GLU A 411 -2.12 12.08 -16.89
C GLU A 411 -3.48 11.33 -16.90
N ASP A 412 -3.64 10.26 -16.11
CA ASP A 412 -4.92 9.53 -15.98
C ASP A 412 -6.00 10.35 -15.23
N GLU A 413 -5.72 11.60 -14.84
CA GLU A 413 -6.46 12.31 -13.79
C GLU A 413 -7.00 13.70 -14.18
N SER A 414 -6.83 14.18 -15.43
CA SER A 414 -7.17 15.58 -15.77
C SER A 414 -8.47 15.75 -16.57
N ALA A 415 -9.53 16.23 -15.89
CA ALA A 415 -10.66 16.94 -16.50
C ALA A 415 -10.42 18.48 -16.57
N GLN A 416 -9.17 18.93 -16.45
CA GLN A 416 -8.79 20.35 -16.30
C GLN A 416 -7.78 20.83 -17.35
N GLU A 417 -7.72 22.14 -17.55
CA GLU A 417 -6.67 22.80 -18.34
C GLU A 417 -5.30 22.57 -17.69
N THR A 418 -4.51 21.72 -18.33
CA THR A 418 -3.18 21.31 -17.87
C THR A 418 -2.14 21.65 -18.92
N GLU A 419 -0.92 21.97 -18.46
CA GLU A 419 0.23 22.15 -19.33
C GLU A 419 1.06 20.87 -19.37
N VAL A 420 1.44 20.49 -20.59
CA VAL A 420 2.32 19.34 -20.84
C VAL A 420 3.72 19.69 -20.35
N THR A 421 4.35 18.78 -19.60
CA THR A 421 5.74 18.93 -19.15
C THR A 421 6.69 18.11 -20.01
N CYS A 422 8.01 18.12 -19.72
CA CYS A 422 8.96 17.25 -20.42
C CYS A 422 8.87 15.77 -20.01
N TYR A 423 7.93 15.43 -19.13
CA TYR A 423 7.56 14.07 -18.78
C TYR A 423 6.12 13.84 -19.23
N ASP A 424 5.90 12.81 -20.04
CA ASP A 424 4.61 12.57 -20.70
C ASP A 424 3.46 12.45 -19.68
N LYS A 425 3.72 11.74 -18.57
CA LYS A 425 2.71 11.44 -17.54
C LYS A 425 2.57 12.47 -16.43
N VAL A 426 3.41 13.51 -16.40
CA VAL A 426 3.36 14.58 -15.39
C VAL A 426 2.89 15.87 -16.06
N LYS A 427 1.79 16.44 -15.57
CA LYS A 427 1.19 17.66 -16.09
C LYS A 427 1.20 18.75 -15.02
N ARG A 428 1.28 20.01 -15.43
CA ARG A 428 1.19 21.17 -14.52
C ARG A 428 -0.22 21.76 -14.55
N SER A 429 -0.82 21.99 -13.39
CA SER A 429 -2.11 22.69 -13.28
C SER A 429 -1.94 24.20 -13.45
N ARG A 430 -2.84 24.83 -14.20
CA ARG A 430 -2.97 26.29 -14.35
C ARG A 430 -3.86 26.88 -13.27
N GLU A 431 -3.42 26.84 -12.02
CA GLU A 431 -4.10 27.49 -10.90
C GLU A 431 -3.23 28.65 -10.39
N ASP A 432 -3.49 29.88 -10.85
CA ASP A 432 -2.91 31.09 -10.26
C ASP A 432 -3.91 31.69 -9.27
N ILE A 433 -3.55 31.69 -7.98
CA ILE A 433 -4.42 32.23 -6.93
C ILE A 433 -4.10 33.72 -6.71
N ALA A 434 -5.10 34.59 -6.87
CA ALA A 434 -5.00 36.01 -6.54
C ALA A 434 -5.25 36.28 -5.04
N GLY A 435 -4.66 37.34 -4.48
CA GLY A 435 -4.97 37.79 -3.11
C GLY A 435 -4.34 36.99 -1.97
N VAL A 436 -3.31 36.21 -2.27
CA VAL A 436 -2.57 35.30 -1.39
C VAL A 436 -2.26 35.84 0.01
N ASP A 437 -1.74 37.07 0.14
CA ASP A 437 -1.32 37.59 1.45
C ASP A 437 -2.48 37.72 2.43
N ARG A 438 -3.68 38.01 1.91
CA ARG A 438 -4.91 38.07 2.70
C ARG A 438 -5.30 36.67 3.18
N VAL A 439 -5.14 35.67 2.32
CA VAL A 439 -5.49 34.28 2.61
C VAL A 439 -4.51 33.66 3.61
N CYS A 440 -3.20 33.89 3.47
CA CYS A 440 -2.23 33.43 4.46
C CYS A 440 -2.54 33.99 5.86
N LYS A 441 -2.93 35.27 5.97
CA LYS A 441 -3.37 35.86 7.25
C LYS A 441 -4.65 35.23 7.80
N GLN A 442 -5.60 34.86 6.94
CA GLN A 442 -6.81 34.16 7.35
C GLN A 442 -6.51 32.74 7.85
N ILE A 443 -5.61 32.02 7.17
CA ILE A 443 -5.14 30.71 7.60
C ILE A 443 -4.44 30.80 8.95
N ASP A 444 -3.58 31.81 9.14
CA ASP A 444 -2.88 32.05 10.41
C ASP A 444 -3.87 32.30 11.55
N SER A 445 -4.85 33.18 11.33
CA SER A 445 -5.91 33.43 12.32
C SER A 445 -6.79 32.21 12.59
N LEU A 446 -6.99 31.32 11.61
CA LEU A 446 -7.78 30.10 11.80
C LEU A 446 -7.02 29.14 12.71
N VAL A 447 -5.73 28.91 12.43
CA VAL A 447 -4.87 28.01 13.21
C VAL A 447 -4.78 28.45 14.67
N GLU A 448 -4.64 29.76 14.94
CA GLU A 448 -4.56 30.29 16.30
C GLU A 448 -5.86 30.11 17.11
N LYS A 449 -7.03 30.00 16.46
CA LYS A 449 -8.33 29.86 17.12
C LYS A 449 -8.75 28.43 17.39
N CYS A 450 -8.09 27.45 16.76
CA CYS A 450 -8.58 26.08 16.73
C CYS A 450 -8.39 25.27 18.03
N GLU A 451 -7.73 25.79 19.06
CA GLU A 451 -7.50 25.04 20.31
C GLU A 451 -8.78 24.81 21.15
N SER A 452 -9.90 25.48 20.86
CA SER A 452 -11.13 25.39 21.66
C SER A 452 -12.45 25.21 20.88
N ASP A 453 -12.41 25.18 19.54
CA ASP A 453 -13.62 25.27 18.71
C ASP A 453 -14.19 23.90 18.33
N GLU A 454 -15.52 23.80 18.27
CA GLU A 454 -16.23 22.62 17.75
C GLU A 454 -15.86 22.36 16.27
N SER A 455 -15.70 21.09 15.89
CA SER A 455 -15.30 20.68 14.54
C SER A 455 -16.16 21.30 13.43
N LEU A 456 -17.47 21.44 13.64
CA LEU A 456 -18.38 22.06 12.66
C LEU A 456 -18.04 23.53 12.37
N THR A 457 -17.64 24.28 13.40
CA THR A 457 -17.24 25.69 13.27
C THR A 457 -15.96 25.81 12.45
N ILE A 458 -14.97 24.96 12.75
CA ILE A 458 -13.70 24.90 12.01
C ILE A 458 -13.98 24.57 10.54
N ILE A 459 -14.83 23.58 10.27
CA ILE A 459 -15.22 23.18 8.90
C ILE A 459 -15.86 24.34 8.14
N ASN A 460 -16.76 25.09 8.77
CA ASN A 460 -17.43 26.22 8.13
C ASN A 460 -16.46 27.36 7.82
N GLU A 461 -15.50 27.65 8.71
CA GLU A 461 -14.47 28.65 8.43
C GLU A 461 -13.51 28.19 7.33
N MET A 462 -13.10 26.91 7.30
CA MET A 462 -12.32 26.36 6.19
C MET A 462 -13.04 26.53 4.84
N LYS A 463 -14.33 26.18 4.79
CA LYS A 463 -15.19 26.37 3.60
C LYS A 463 -15.21 27.82 3.14
N LYS A 464 -15.40 28.75 4.08
CA LYS A 464 -15.49 30.18 3.83
C LYS A 464 -14.19 30.75 3.25
N ILE A 465 -13.03 30.33 3.79
CA ILE A 465 -11.72 30.75 3.25
C ILE A 465 -11.55 30.22 1.83
N ILE A 466 -11.90 28.97 1.56
CA ILE A 466 -11.76 28.36 0.23
C ILE A 466 -12.74 28.98 -0.78
N SER A 467 -13.99 29.27 -0.39
CA SER A 467 -14.97 29.90 -1.27
C SER A 467 -14.57 31.32 -1.66
N CYS A 468 -14.00 32.10 -0.72
CA CYS A 468 -13.49 33.45 -1.02
C CYS A 468 -12.39 33.46 -2.10
N ILE A 469 -11.72 32.33 -2.33
CA ILE A 469 -10.67 32.20 -3.34
C ILE A 469 -11.25 31.81 -4.70
N ALA A 470 -12.34 31.04 -4.75
CA ALA A 470 -12.98 30.64 -5.99
C ALA A 470 -13.78 31.77 -6.67
N GLU A 471 -14.11 32.83 -5.93
CA GLU A 471 -14.84 34.01 -6.43
C GLU A 471 -13.91 35.13 -7.00
N HIS A 472 -12.60 34.92 -7.02
CA HIS A 472 -11.57 35.82 -7.56
C HIS A 472 -10.72 35.11 -8.60
#